data_AF-A0A2D6N4Y4-F1
#
_entry.id   AF-A0A2D6N4Y4-F1
#
_cell.length_a   1.000
_cell.length_b   1.000
_cell.length_c   1.000
_cell.angle_alpha   90.00
_cell.angle_beta   90.00
_cell.angle_gamma   90.00
#
_symmetry.space_group_name_H-M   'P 1'
#
loop_
_entity.id
_entity.type
_entity.pdbx_description
1 polymer ?
#
loop_
_entity_poly.entity_id
_entity_poly.type
_entity_poly.pdbx_seq_one_letter_code
_entity_poly.pdbx_strand_id
1 'polypeptide(L)'
;MLLLLVFGATAALAIGFIAVLAWRLRTPAPDDLASKTIATKPPPPASPLHHEAEQRALVLLRDLVTLADFERYLRDGYLAIDSPNIPGRVYVIPSAPGPVEVYEADRPVMRVCVQFVERMPHADSVVMHKLMIEADEHEYLRIANRV
;
A
#
# COMPACT_ATOMS: atom_id res chain seq x y z
N MET A 1 -17.22 45.38 -2.78
CA MET A 1 -17.33 44.26 -1.82
C MET A 1 -17.80 42.96 -2.49
N LEU A 2 -17.41 42.69 -3.76
CA LEU A 2 -17.72 41.46 -4.50
C LEU A 2 -16.46 40.76 -5.06
N LEU A 3 -15.29 41.41 -5.01
CA LEU A 3 -14.03 40.93 -5.60
C LEU A 3 -13.21 40.02 -4.69
N LEU A 4 -13.50 39.98 -3.39
CA LEU A 4 -12.75 39.15 -2.42
C LEU A 4 -13.22 37.68 -2.35
N LEU A 5 -14.41 37.36 -2.87
CA LEU A 5 -14.94 35.99 -2.86
C LEU A 5 -14.40 35.13 -4.01
N VAL A 6 -14.05 35.75 -5.15
CA VAL A 6 -13.56 35.01 -6.33
C VAL A 6 -12.11 34.53 -6.14
N PHE A 7 -11.30 35.27 -5.39
CA PHE A 7 -9.91 34.87 -5.08
C PHE A 7 -9.81 33.75 -4.04
N GLY A 8 -10.78 33.61 -3.14
CA GLY A 8 -10.79 32.54 -2.13
C GLY A 8 -11.03 31.15 -2.74
N ALA A 9 -11.89 31.07 -3.77
CA ALA A 9 -12.24 29.81 -4.42
C ALA A 9 -11.13 29.27 -5.33
N THR A 10 -10.37 30.16 -5.99
CA THR A 10 -9.25 29.76 -6.86
C THR A 10 -8.04 29.29 -6.05
N ALA A 11 -7.79 29.89 -4.88
CA ALA A 11 -6.71 29.46 -3.99
C ALA A 11 -6.94 28.05 -3.41
N ALA A 12 -8.17 27.72 -3.01
CA ALA A 12 -8.49 26.39 -2.48
C ALA A 12 -8.34 25.28 -3.53
N LEU A 13 -8.76 25.53 -4.77
CA LEU A 13 -8.60 24.59 -5.88
C LEU A 13 -7.13 24.44 -6.30
N ALA A 14 -6.34 25.52 -6.26
CA ALA A 14 -4.91 25.47 -6.55
C ALA A 14 -4.15 24.68 -5.48
N ILE A 15 -4.48 24.85 -4.19
CA ILE A 15 -3.88 24.07 -3.09
C ILE A 15 -4.24 22.59 -3.21
N GLY A 16 -5.51 22.28 -3.51
CA GLY A 16 -5.94 20.90 -3.75
C GLY A 16 -5.22 20.25 -4.95
N PHE A 17 -5.07 20.99 -6.05
CA PHE A 17 -4.36 20.51 -7.23
C PHE A 17 -2.86 20.32 -6.98
N ILE A 18 -2.21 21.23 -6.25
CA ILE A 18 -0.79 21.11 -5.87
C ILE A 18 -0.59 19.94 -4.91
N ALA A 19 -1.50 19.69 -3.96
CA ALA A 19 -1.43 18.54 -3.07
C ALA A 19 -1.58 17.22 -3.84
N VAL A 20 -2.52 17.15 -4.79
CA VAL A 20 -2.70 15.98 -5.68
C VAL A 20 -1.50 15.80 -6.62
N LEU A 21 -0.93 16.88 -7.15
CA LEU A 21 0.25 16.83 -8.03
C LEU A 21 1.50 16.41 -7.24
N ALA A 22 1.68 16.91 -6.03
CA ALA A 22 2.75 16.51 -5.12
C ALA A 22 2.60 15.03 -4.72
N TRP A 23 1.38 14.57 -4.43
CA TRP A 23 1.08 13.15 -4.23
C TRP A 23 1.42 12.30 -5.47
N ARG A 24 1.13 12.81 -6.68
CA ARG A 24 1.42 12.13 -7.95
C ARG A 24 2.91 12.06 -8.30
N LEU A 25 3.71 13.04 -7.84
CA LEU A 25 5.14 13.13 -8.12
C LEU A 25 6.01 12.51 -7.01
N ARG A 26 5.43 12.19 -5.86
CA ARG A 26 6.10 11.58 -4.70
C ARG A 26 5.86 10.08 -4.65
N THR A 27 6.07 9.42 -5.78
CA THR A 27 6.23 7.96 -5.77
C THR A 27 7.68 7.68 -5.38
N PRO A 28 7.94 6.90 -4.31
CA PRO A 28 9.31 6.50 -4.00
C PRO A 28 9.91 5.76 -5.21
N ALA A 29 11.15 6.08 -5.54
CA ALA A 29 11.84 5.51 -6.68
C ALA A 29 11.87 3.97 -6.60
N PRO A 30 11.60 3.25 -7.70
CA PRO A 30 11.47 1.79 -7.71
C PRO A 30 12.77 1.02 -7.44
N ASP A 31 13.93 1.70 -7.46
CA ASP A 31 15.24 1.06 -7.50
C ASP A 31 15.61 0.34 -6.19
N ASP A 32 15.05 0.75 -5.04
CA ASP A 32 15.31 0.08 -3.75
C ASP A 32 14.36 -1.11 -3.49
N LEU A 33 13.13 -1.08 -4.00
CA LEU A 33 12.09 -2.09 -3.76
C LEU A 33 12.29 -3.35 -4.61
N ALA A 34 12.88 -3.22 -5.80
CA ALA A 34 13.15 -4.34 -6.70
C ALA A 34 14.30 -5.26 -6.23
N SER A 35 15.11 -4.84 -5.24
CA SER A 35 16.38 -5.52 -4.90
C SER A 35 16.26 -6.74 -3.97
N LYS A 36 15.07 -7.06 -3.43
CA LYS A 36 14.89 -8.18 -2.48
C LYS A 36 13.90 -9.23 -2.96
N THR A 37 14.13 -9.76 -4.15
CA THR A 37 13.64 -11.11 -4.48
C THR A 37 14.46 -12.10 -3.65
N ILE A 38 14.08 -12.30 -2.39
CA ILE A 38 14.59 -13.41 -1.57
C ILE A 38 14.25 -14.68 -2.33
N ALA A 39 15.28 -15.44 -2.73
CA ALA A 39 15.15 -16.68 -3.48
C ALA A 39 14.30 -17.69 -2.69
N THR A 40 12.98 -17.65 -2.87
CA THR A 40 12.07 -18.66 -2.39
C THR A 40 12.14 -19.85 -3.34
N LYS A 41 12.32 -21.04 -2.77
CA LYS A 41 12.05 -22.34 -3.41
C LYS A 41 10.87 -22.22 -4.40
N PRO A 42 10.98 -22.72 -5.64
CA PRO A 42 9.91 -22.57 -6.62
C PRO A 42 8.61 -23.12 -6.00
N PRO A 43 7.51 -22.36 -6.09
CA PRO A 43 6.26 -22.80 -5.48
C PRO A 43 5.88 -24.15 -6.09
N PRO A 44 5.29 -25.06 -5.30
CA PRO A 44 4.67 -26.26 -5.87
C PRO A 44 3.67 -25.84 -6.95
N PRO A 45 3.45 -26.66 -7.99
CA PRO A 45 2.50 -26.32 -9.04
C PRO A 45 1.14 -25.99 -8.43
N ALA A 46 0.63 -24.79 -8.73
CA ALA A 46 -0.63 -24.32 -8.17
C ALA A 46 -1.75 -25.29 -8.58
N SER A 47 -2.45 -25.85 -7.59
CA SER A 47 -3.66 -26.60 -7.86
C SER A 47 -4.72 -25.66 -8.47
N PRO A 48 -5.69 -26.15 -9.25
CA PRO A 48 -6.79 -25.33 -9.76
C PRO A 48 -7.50 -24.52 -8.64
N LEU A 49 -7.65 -25.13 -7.46
CA LEU A 49 -8.20 -24.49 -6.27
C LEU A 49 -7.36 -23.30 -5.78
N HIS A 50 -6.03 -23.38 -5.87
CA HIS A 50 -5.14 -22.27 -5.51
C HIS A 50 -5.31 -21.11 -6.50
N HIS A 51 -5.43 -21.39 -7.79
CA HIS A 51 -5.64 -20.35 -8.80
C HIS A 51 -6.98 -19.62 -8.59
N GLU A 52 -8.05 -20.36 -8.33
CA GLU A 52 -9.36 -19.78 -8.01
C GLU A 52 -9.31 -18.92 -6.74
N ALA A 53 -8.56 -19.36 -5.72
CA ALA A 53 -8.39 -18.59 -4.49
C ALA A 53 -7.65 -17.26 -4.73
N GLU A 54 -6.56 -17.28 -5.52
CA GLU A 54 -5.84 -16.05 -5.92
C GLU A 54 -6.73 -15.08 -6.70
N GLN A 55 -7.56 -15.59 -7.61
CA GLN A 55 -8.49 -14.77 -8.37
C GLN A 55 -9.53 -14.09 -7.46
N ARG A 56 -10.11 -14.83 -6.51
CA ARG A 56 -11.06 -14.25 -5.54
C ARG A 56 -10.40 -13.18 -4.67
N ALA A 57 -9.18 -13.42 -4.22
CA ALA A 57 -8.42 -12.47 -3.42
C ALA A 57 -8.11 -11.17 -4.21
N LEU A 58 -7.78 -11.29 -5.50
CA LEU A 58 -7.58 -10.11 -6.37
C LEU A 58 -8.87 -9.31 -6.58
N VAL A 59 -10.02 -9.98 -6.71
CA VAL A 59 -11.33 -9.29 -6.77
C VAL A 59 -11.58 -8.53 -5.48
N LEU A 60 -11.36 -9.16 -4.32
CA LEU A 60 -11.50 -8.49 -3.02
C LEU A 60 -10.59 -7.26 -2.91
N LEU A 61 -9.32 -7.39 -3.31
CA LEU A 61 -8.39 -6.26 -3.31
C LEU A 61 -8.90 -5.11 -4.19
N ARG A 62 -9.37 -5.42 -5.40
CA ARG A 62 -9.93 -4.44 -6.34
C ARG A 62 -11.12 -3.68 -5.74
N ASP A 63 -11.98 -4.37 -4.99
CA ASP A 63 -13.16 -3.77 -4.37
C ASP A 63 -12.81 -2.86 -3.19
N LEU A 64 -11.63 -3.02 -2.59
CA LEU A 64 -11.18 -2.26 -1.42
C LEU A 64 -10.26 -1.09 -1.73
N VAL A 65 -9.69 -1.02 -2.93
CA VAL A 65 -8.76 0.06 -3.33
C VAL A 65 -9.34 0.86 -4.49
N THR A 66 -8.77 2.04 -4.74
CA THR A 66 -9.16 2.80 -5.93
C THR A 66 -8.71 2.07 -7.19
N LEU A 67 -9.39 2.28 -8.32
CA LEU A 67 -8.97 1.69 -9.60
C LEU A 67 -7.50 2.06 -9.93
N ALA A 68 -7.08 3.29 -9.64
CA ALA A 68 -5.72 3.76 -9.89
C ALA A 68 -4.68 3.02 -9.02
N ASP A 69 -4.99 2.75 -7.75
CA ASP A 69 -4.11 2.00 -6.86
C ASP A 69 -4.07 0.52 -7.25
N PHE A 70 -5.19 -0.06 -7.70
CA PHE A 70 -5.22 -1.42 -8.21
C PHE A 70 -4.37 -1.57 -9.48
N GLU A 71 -4.50 -0.65 -10.43
CA GLU A 71 -3.68 -0.63 -11.64
C GLU A 71 -2.18 -0.43 -11.33
N ARG A 72 -1.85 0.35 -10.30
CA ARG A 72 -0.47 0.51 -9.82
C ARG A 72 0.03 -0.77 -9.17
N TYR A 73 -0.79 -1.40 -8.34
CA TYR A 73 -0.47 -2.67 -7.70
C TYR A 73 -0.14 -3.77 -8.71
N LEU A 74 -0.95 -3.90 -9.78
CA LEU A 74 -0.69 -4.88 -10.84
C LEU A 74 0.60 -4.60 -11.63
N ARG A 75 0.99 -3.33 -11.74
CA ARG A 75 2.16 -2.89 -12.52
C ARG A 75 3.46 -2.96 -11.70
N ASP A 76 3.40 -2.46 -10.47
CA ASP A 76 4.57 -2.18 -9.65
C ASP A 76 4.78 -3.27 -8.58
N GLY A 77 3.78 -4.12 -8.34
CA GLY A 77 3.87 -5.27 -7.46
C GLY A 77 3.80 -4.93 -5.97
N TYR A 78 3.27 -3.76 -5.61
CA TYR A 78 3.03 -3.36 -4.22
C TYR A 78 1.84 -2.41 -4.09
N LEU A 79 1.29 -2.30 -2.88
CA LEU A 79 0.26 -1.32 -2.52
C LEU A 79 0.86 -0.32 -1.52
N ALA A 80 0.74 0.98 -1.82
CA ALA A 80 1.14 2.04 -0.90
C ALA A 80 -0.07 2.56 -0.13
N ILE A 81 0.06 2.71 1.19
CA ILE A 81 -1.02 3.14 2.08
C ILE A 81 -0.53 4.25 2.99
N ASP A 82 -1.23 5.37 3.02
CA ASP A 82 -0.94 6.46 3.94
C ASP A 82 -1.31 6.06 5.37
N SER A 83 -0.47 6.44 6.33
CA SER A 83 -0.79 6.30 7.74
C SER A 83 -2.02 7.15 8.10
N PRO A 84 -3.03 6.59 8.80
CA PRO A 84 -4.15 7.38 9.28
C PRO A 84 -3.78 8.31 10.45
N ASN A 85 -2.70 8.04 11.20
CA ASN A 85 -2.33 8.83 12.39
C ASN A 85 -1.09 9.72 12.21
N ILE A 86 -0.20 9.41 11.27
CA ILE A 86 1.09 10.11 11.11
C ILE A 86 1.21 10.67 9.69
N PRO A 87 1.01 11.99 9.51
CA PRO A 87 1.14 12.62 8.20
C PRO A 87 2.51 12.38 7.56
N GLY A 88 2.51 11.96 6.29
CA GLY A 88 3.74 11.70 5.54
C GLY A 88 4.43 10.38 5.86
N ARG A 89 3.80 9.51 6.67
CA ARG A 89 4.17 8.10 6.79
C ARG A 89 3.41 7.26 5.77
N VAL A 90 4.12 6.41 5.06
CA VAL A 90 3.56 5.49 4.04
C VAL A 90 4.00 4.07 4.32
N TYR A 91 3.06 3.13 4.21
CA TYR A 91 3.29 1.69 4.25
C TYR A 91 3.32 1.14 2.83
N VAL A 92 4.40 0.44 2.47
CA VAL A 92 4.57 -0.24 1.19
C VAL A 92 4.40 -1.74 1.42
N ILE A 93 3.27 -2.28 0.97
CA ILE A 93 2.90 -3.69 1.15
C ILE A 93 3.24 -4.45 -0.14
N PRO A 94 4.18 -5.41 -0.12
CA PRO A 94 4.53 -6.17 -1.31
C PRO A 94 3.40 -7.12 -1.72
N SER A 95 3.25 -7.36 -3.03
CA SER A 95 2.33 -8.35 -3.58
C SER A 95 2.72 -9.79 -3.26
N ALA A 96 4.00 -10.05 -3.01
CA ALA A 96 4.51 -11.34 -2.57
C ALA A 96 4.68 -11.35 -1.04
N PRO A 97 4.62 -12.55 -0.39
CA PRO A 97 4.88 -12.65 1.04
C PRO A 97 6.21 -12.01 1.43
N GLY A 98 6.16 -11.04 2.34
CA GLY A 98 7.32 -10.28 2.75
C GLY A 98 6.97 -9.24 3.82
N PRO A 99 7.99 -8.55 4.37
CA PRO A 99 7.74 -7.46 5.30
C PRO A 99 7.18 -6.24 4.58
N VAL A 100 6.29 -5.53 5.26
CA VAL A 100 5.82 -4.20 4.88
C VAL A 100 6.90 -3.19 5.24
N GLU A 101 7.26 -2.34 4.28
CA GLU A 101 8.25 -1.29 4.46
C GLU A 101 7.55 0.01 4.85
N VAL A 102 8.05 0.68 5.87
CA VAL A 102 7.47 1.94 6.37
C VAL A 102 8.42 3.07 6.04
N TYR A 103 7.88 4.09 5.38
CA TYR A 103 8.61 5.29 4.99
C TYR A 103 8.08 6.49 5.73
N GLU A 104 8.97 7.41 6.11
CA GLU A 104 8.63 8.75 6.59
C GLU A 104 9.45 9.77 5.83
N ALA A 105 8.77 10.74 5.20
CA ALA A 105 9.42 11.74 4.34
C ALA A 105 10.38 11.09 3.33
N ASP A 106 9.88 10.06 2.63
CA ASP A 106 10.60 9.28 1.60
C ASP A 106 11.82 8.50 2.10
N ARG A 107 12.02 8.38 3.42
CA ARG A 107 13.10 7.59 4.02
C ARG A 107 12.54 6.32 4.67
N PRO A 108 13.12 5.14 4.40
CA PRO A 108 12.71 3.91 5.09
C PRO A 108 13.08 4.02 6.58
N VAL A 109 12.09 3.85 7.46
CA VAL A 109 12.27 3.96 8.92
C VAL A 109 12.14 2.62 9.65
N MET A 110 11.38 1.68 9.11
CA MET A 110 11.25 0.33 9.68
C MET A 110 10.68 -0.67 8.66
N ARG A 111 10.85 -1.96 8.97
CA ARG A 111 10.21 -3.07 8.25
C ARG A 111 9.44 -3.90 9.27
N VAL A 112 8.18 -4.16 8.96
CA VAL A 112 7.26 -4.83 9.88
C VAL A 112 6.59 -6.02 9.21
N CYS A 113 6.35 -7.09 9.95
CA CYS A 113 5.79 -8.32 9.42
C CYS A 113 4.64 -8.80 10.30
N VAL A 114 3.47 -8.97 9.66
CA VAL A 114 2.32 -9.69 10.19
C VAL A 114 2.05 -10.80 9.19
N GLN A 115 1.97 -12.04 9.65
CA GLN A 115 1.77 -13.20 8.77
C GLN A 115 0.60 -14.03 9.28
N PHE A 116 -0.11 -14.63 8.33
CA PHE A 116 -1.05 -15.69 8.63
C PHE A 116 -0.33 -16.93 9.14
N VAL A 117 -1.00 -17.70 10.00
CA VAL A 117 -0.52 -19.01 10.45
C VAL A 117 -0.49 -20.01 9.30
N GLU A 118 -1.46 -19.89 8.39
CA GLU A 118 -1.58 -20.73 7.19
C GLU A 118 -1.25 -19.93 5.92
N ARG A 119 -0.94 -20.64 4.84
CA ARG A 119 -0.69 -20.00 3.56
C ARG A 119 -1.98 -19.43 2.99
N MET A 120 -2.04 -18.11 2.86
CA MET A 120 -3.15 -17.39 2.23
C MET A 120 -2.80 -16.98 0.80
N PRO A 121 -3.81 -16.73 -0.05
CA PRO A 121 -3.62 -16.04 -1.31
C PRO A 121 -2.86 -14.74 -1.11
N HIS A 122 -2.03 -14.39 -2.09
CA HIS A 122 -1.15 -13.24 -1.99
C HIS A 122 -1.93 -11.93 -1.77
N ALA A 123 -2.98 -11.71 -2.56
CA ALA A 123 -3.79 -10.49 -2.44
C ALA A 123 -4.56 -10.40 -1.11
N ASP A 124 -4.90 -11.52 -0.46
CA ASP A 124 -5.54 -11.51 0.87
C ASP A 124 -4.57 -10.98 1.94
N SER A 125 -3.27 -11.25 1.81
CA SER A 125 -2.25 -10.68 2.70
C SER A 125 -2.15 -9.16 2.56
N VAL A 126 -2.27 -8.66 1.34
CA VAL A 126 -2.28 -7.22 1.06
C VAL A 126 -3.53 -6.57 1.67
N VAL A 127 -4.69 -7.20 1.47
CA VAL A 127 -5.97 -6.75 2.05
C VAL A 127 -5.90 -6.72 3.57
N MET A 128 -5.38 -7.76 4.21
CA MET A 128 -5.20 -7.81 5.66
C MET A 128 -4.36 -6.63 6.15
N HIS A 129 -3.17 -6.40 5.57
CA HIS A 129 -2.32 -5.28 5.97
C HIS A 129 -3.04 -3.94 5.81
N LYS A 130 -3.70 -3.69 4.68
CA LYS A 130 -4.50 -2.48 4.44
C LYS A 130 -5.52 -2.25 5.55
N LEU A 131 -6.39 -3.23 5.76
CA LEU A 131 -7.50 -3.09 6.70
C LEU A 131 -7.00 -2.90 8.13
N MET A 132 -5.93 -3.59 8.52
CA MET A 132 -5.33 -3.41 9.84
C MET A 132 -4.73 -2.02 10.04
N ILE A 133 -3.96 -1.52 9.06
CA ILE A 133 -3.33 -0.20 9.12
C ILE A 133 -4.41 0.89 9.19
N GLU A 134 -5.43 0.81 8.35
CA GLU A 134 -6.49 1.81 8.26
C GLU A 134 -7.45 1.78 9.45
N ALA A 135 -7.72 0.60 10.01
CA ALA A 135 -8.62 0.47 11.16
C ALA A 135 -7.95 0.87 12.47
N ASP A 136 -6.73 0.38 12.73
CA ASP A 136 -5.96 0.69 13.94
C ASP A 136 -4.46 0.45 13.70
N GLU A 137 -3.79 1.50 13.23
CA GLU A 137 -2.35 1.48 13.01
C GLU A 137 -1.55 1.17 14.28
N HIS A 138 -2.01 1.62 15.45
CA HIS A 138 -1.29 1.39 16.71
C HIS A 138 -1.29 -0.10 17.05
N GLU A 139 -2.44 -0.75 16.93
CA GLU A 139 -2.56 -2.20 17.13
C GLU A 139 -1.77 -2.98 16.09
N TYR A 140 -1.84 -2.57 14.82
CA TYR A 140 -1.04 -3.17 13.74
C TYR A 140 0.46 -3.16 14.09
N LEU A 141 0.99 -2.00 14.49
CA LEU A 141 2.40 -1.85 14.88
C LEU A 141 2.75 -2.60 16.17
N ARG A 142 1.79 -2.78 17.08
CA ARG A 142 1.99 -3.52 18.33
C ARG A 142 2.18 -5.01 18.10
N ILE A 143 1.41 -5.59 17.18
CA ILE A 143 1.47 -7.04 16.90
C ILE A 143 2.50 -7.39 15.83
N ALA A 144 2.89 -6.42 14.98
CA ALA A 144 3.84 -6.68 13.93
C ALA A 144 5.25 -6.93 14.47
N ASN A 145 5.90 -7.96 13.94
CA ASN A 145 7.30 -8.24 14.21
C ASN A 145 8.18 -7.24 13.44
N ARG A 146 9.15 -6.63 14.10
CA ARG A 146 10.16 -5.77 13.45
C ARG A 146 11.31 -6.64 12.92
N VAL A 147 11.70 -6.44 11.66
CA VAL A 147 12.68 -7.28 10.94
C VAL A 147 13.73 -6.50 10.18
#